data_AF-A0A9X0YUL1-F1
#
_entry.id   AF-A0A9X0YUL1-F1
#
_cell.length_a   1.000
_cell.length_b   1.000
_cell.length_c   1.000
_cell.angle_alpha   90.00
_cell.angle_beta   90.00
_cell.angle_gamma   90.00
#
_symmetry.space_group_name_H-M   'P 1'
#
loop_
_entity.id
_entity.type
_entity.pdbx_description
1 polymer ?
#
loop_
_entity_poly.entity_id
_entity_poly.type
_entity_poly.pdbx_seq_one_letter_code
_entity_poly.pdbx_strand_id
1 'polypeptide(L)'
;MKTNLVHKSIHFIRFLNTNRKLLYQEFNKNEELLNVIRKSRMQTFFQPILSLNSGDTIGYEILNRPEFTKSFPTTDAFYDYVGESKHVFMVESFIRNLALKRYHEQVKQLDEGEDCFVFLNIHPQVLADPNYQAGTTMNLLAKHNISPKQVVLELTEKKAGINYSQFVKLVEHYREQGFRIAVDDAGSGYNSLQTLLYLNPEFIKIDKSLIRNIEKIPEKQHLVELILDFANKSATKVI
;
A
#
# COMPACT_ATOMS: atom_id res chain seq x y z
N MET A 1 10.28 19.08 46.38
CA MET A 1 10.44 18.22 45.18
C MET A 1 9.85 16.81 45.29
N LYS A 2 9.61 16.19 46.47
CA LYS A 2 9.09 14.81 46.59
C LYS A 2 7.56 14.64 46.41
N THR A 3 6.76 15.69 46.62
CA THR A 3 5.28 15.67 46.52
C THR A 3 4.74 15.49 45.10
N ASN A 4 5.56 15.75 44.08
CA ASN A 4 5.16 15.67 42.67
C ASN A 4 5.09 14.22 42.15
N LEU A 5 5.94 13.32 42.68
CA LEU A 5 6.03 11.94 42.20
C LEU A 5 4.83 11.09 42.63
N VAL A 6 4.43 11.18 43.91
CA VAL A 6 3.29 10.43 44.45
C VAL A 6 1.99 10.84 43.77
N HIS A 7 1.81 12.14 43.54
CA HIS A 7 0.64 12.66 42.83
C HIS A 7 0.59 12.15 41.38
N LYS A 8 1.72 12.19 40.65
CA LYS A 8 1.83 11.62 39.31
C LYS A 8 1.54 10.12 39.29
N SER A 9 2.04 9.35 40.25
CA SER A 9 1.76 7.91 40.35
C SER A 9 0.29 7.61 40.61
N ILE A 10 -0.38 8.37 41.48
CA ILE A 10 -1.83 8.23 41.72
C ILE A 10 -2.63 8.55 40.45
N HIS A 11 -2.27 9.63 39.74
CA HIS A 11 -2.89 9.98 38.46
C HIS A 11 -2.67 8.89 37.40
N PHE A 12 -1.46 8.32 37.32
CA PHE A 12 -1.14 7.23 36.40
C PHE A 12 -1.91 5.93 36.73
N ILE A 13 -2.00 5.55 38.00
CA ILE A 13 -2.79 4.37 38.42
C ILE A 13 -4.28 4.57 38.11
N ARG A 14 -4.83 5.78 38.35
CA ARG A 14 -6.19 6.12 37.95
C ARG A 14 -6.38 5.99 36.45
N PHE A 15 -5.45 6.55 35.66
CA PHE A 15 -5.46 6.41 34.21
C PHE A 15 -5.46 4.94 33.76
N LEU A 16 -4.58 4.10 34.32
CA LEU A 16 -4.51 2.67 34.00
C LEU A 16 -5.81 1.94 34.34
N ASN A 17 -6.43 2.24 35.49
CA ASN A 17 -7.69 1.63 35.88
C ASN A 17 -8.84 2.07 34.97
N THR A 18 -8.92 3.36 34.64
CA THR A 18 -9.94 3.90 33.72
C THR A 18 -9.79 3.33 32.31
N ASN A 19 -8.56 3.13 31.83
CA ASN A 19 -8.27 2.70 30.47
C ASN A 19 -7.94 1.20 30.35
N ARG A 20 -8.07 0.41 31.42
CA ARG A 20 -7.63 -1.00 31.48
C ARG A 20 -8.15 -1.83 30.31
N LYS A 21 -9.43 -1.68 29.96
CA LYS A 21 -10.06 -2.43 28.87
C LYS A 21 -9.44 -2.07 27.51
N LEU A 22 -9.23 -0.79 27.24
CA LEU A 22 -8.62 -0.30 25.99
C LEU A 22 -7.16 -0.76 25.90
N LEU A 23 -6.38 -0.60 26.97
CA LEU A 23 -4.99 -1.04 27.01
C LEU A 23 -4.85 -2.56 26.81
N TYR A 24 -5.78 -3.34 27.37
CA TYR A 24 -5.81 -4.79 27.17
C TYR A 24 -6.20 -5.18 25.74
N GLN A 25 -7.15 -4.48 25.14
CA GLN A 25 -7.52 -4.67 23.73
C GLN A 25 -6.34 -4.34 22.81
N GLU A 26 -5.65 -3.23 23.07
CA GLU A 26 -4.47 -2.80 22.33
C GLU A 26 -3.33 -3.82 22.43
N PHE A 27 -3.05 -4.30 23.64
CA PHE A 27 -2.07 -5.38 23.88
C PHE A 27 -2.42 -6.64 23.06
N ASN A 28 -3.68 -7.09 23.10
CA ASN A 28 -4.10 -8.28 22.35
C ASN A 28 -4.04 -8.08 20.83
N LYS A 29 -4.36 -6.89 20.32
CA LYS A 29 -4.20 -6.56 18.90
C LYS A 29 -2.73 -6.62 18.49
N ASN A 30 -1.83 -6.08 19.31
CA ASN A 30 -0.40 -6.11 19.04
C ASN A 30 0.15 -7.55 19.00
N GLU A 31 -0.20 -8.36 20.00
CA GLU A 31 0.20 -9.77 20.06
C GLU A 31 -0.35 -10.57 18.86
N GLU A 32 -1.61 -10.34 18.48
CA GLU A 32 -2.21 -11.00 17.32
C GLU A 32 -1.53 -10.56 16.02
N LEU A 33 -1.20 -9.27 15.85
CA LEU A 33 -0.45 -8.76 14.70
C LEU A 33 0.90 -9.51 14.59
N LEU A 34 1.67 -9.56 15.67
CA LEU A 34 2.95 -10.25 15.70
C LEU A 34 2.81 -11.75 15.40
N ASN A 35 1.74 -12.39 15.88
CA ASN A 35 1.45 -13.80 15.61
C ASN A 35 1.11 -14.05 14.13
N VAL A 36 0.29 -13.20 13.51
CA VAL A 36 -0.05 -13.27 12.07
C VAL A 36 1.21 -13.19 11.22
N ILE A 37 2.11 -12.25 11.54
CA ILE A 37 3.38 -12.07 10.82
C ILE A 37 4.32 -13.26 11.04
N ARG A 38 4.57 -13.65 12.30
CA ARG A 38 5.52 -14.73 12.63
C ARG A 38 5.13 -16.07 12.02
N LYS A 39 3.83 -16.36 11.94
CA LYS A 39 3.31 -17.61 11.38
C LYS A 39 2.92 -17.49 9.90
N SER A 40 3.12 -16.33 9.28
CA SER A 40 2.71 -16.04 7.90
C SER A 40 1.24 -16.40 7.61
N ARG A 41 0.34 -16.11 8.57
CA ARG A 41 -1.11 -16.36 8.49
C ARG A 41 -1.82 -15.33 7.61
N MET A 42 -1.38 -15.30 6.35
CA MET A 42 -1.91 -14.46 5.30
C MET A 42 -2.08 -15.30 4.05
N GLN A 43 -3.20 -15.11 3.37
CA GLN A 43 -3.42 -15.58 2.01
C GLN A 43 -2.98 -14.50 1.03
N THR A 44 -2.43 -14.89 -0.12
CA THR A 44 -2.08 -13.96 -1.20
C THR A 44 -2.94 -14.28 -2.40
N PHE A 45 -3.54 -13.25 -2.98
CA PHE A 45 -4.29 -13.32 -4.22
C PHE A 45 -3.57 -12.51 -5.29
N PHE A 46 -3.71 -12.93 -6.54
CA PHE A 46 -3.17 -12.25 -7.71
C PHE A 46 -4.34 -11.86 -8.60
N GLN A 47 -4.68 -10.57 -8.59
CA GLN A 47 -5.77 -10.07 -9.41
C GLN A 47 -5.20 -9.65 -10.77
N PRO A 48 -5.60 -10.32 -11.88
CA PRO A 48 -5.09 -9.96 -13.20
C PRO A 48 -5.59 -8.58 -13.61
N ILE A 49 -4.69 -7.82 -14.24
CA ILE A 49 -4.98 -6.56 -14.91
C ILE A 49 -4.88 -6.84 -16.41
N LEU A 50 -5.95 -6.54 -17.14
CA LEU A 50 -6.10 -6.91 -18.55
C LEU A 50 -6.01 -5.68 -19.46
N SER A 51 -5.40 -5.86 -20.62
CA SER A 51 -5.49 -4.93 -21.74
C SER A 51 -6.91 -4.94 -22.29
N LEU A 52 -7.61 -3.79 -22.27
CA LEU A 52 -8.94 -3.69 -22.87
C LEU A 52 -8.92 -3.84 -24.41
N ASN A 53 -7.76 -3.62 -25.05
CA ASN A 53 -7.62 -3.73 -26.50
C ASN A 53 -7.41 -5.17 -26.96
N SER A 54 -6.57 -5.94 -26.25
CA SER A 54 -6.18 -7.29 -26.66
C SER A 54 -6.78 -8.40 -25.80
N GLY A 55 -7.23 -8.09 -24.58
CA GLY A 55 -7.67 -9.07 -23.59
C GLY A 55 -6.51 -9.75 -22.83
N ASP A 56 -5.26 -9.49 -23.21
CA ASP A 56 -4.09 -10.10 -22.58
C ASP A 56 -3.87 -9.57 -21.15
N THR A 57 -3.28 -10.39 -20.30
CA THR A 57 -2.86 -9.97 -18.97
C THR A 57 -1.61 -9.12 -19.07
N ILE A 58 -1.68 -7.86 -18.61
CA ILE A 58 -0.53 -6.94 -18.58
C ILE A 58 0.23 -7.01 -17.26
N GLY A 59 -0.40 -7.58 -16.22
CA GLY A 59 0.18 -7.68 -14.91
C GLY A 59 -0.80 -8.17 -13.86
N TYR A 60 -0.34 -8.24 -12.62
CA TYR A 60 -1.14 -8.66 -11.48
C TYR A 60 -1.01 -7.69 -10.31
N GLU A 61 -2.13 -7.32 -9.71
CA GLU A 61 -2.16 -6.71 -8.39
C GLU A 61 -2.07 -7.80 -7.32
N ILE A 62 -1.08 -7.67 -6.44
CA ILE A 62 -0.88 -8.63 -5.35
C ILE A 62 -1.62 -8.16 -4.11
N LEU A 63 -2.60 -8.97 -3.70
CA LEU A 63 -3.48 -8.68 -2.59
C LEU A 63 -3.21 -9.67 -1.44
N ASN A 64 -2.57 -9.18 -0.38
CA ASN A 64 -2.41 -9.96 0.84
C ASN A 64 -3.64 -9.78 1.74
N ARG A 65 -4.10 -10.90 2.30
CA ARG A 65 -5.31 -11.00 3.13
C ARG A 65 -4.95 -11.75 4.42
N PRO A 66 -4.86 -11.06 5.57
CA PRO A 66 -4.64 -11.74 6.84
C PRO A 66 -5.80 -12.66 7.16
N GLU A 67 -5.51 -13.78 7.81
CA GLU A 67 -6.55 -14.67 8.31
C GLU A 67 -7.46 -13.94 9.30
N PHE A 68 -8.74 -14.32 9.30
CA PHE A 68 -9.71 -13.81 10.26
C PHE A 68 -9.26 -14.07 11.70
N THR A 69 -9.33 -13.04 12.53
CA THR A 69 -9.17 -13.15 13.99
C THR A 69 -10.20 -12.28 14.69
N LYS A 70 -10.41 -12.50 16.00
CA LYS A 70 -11.29 -11.61 16.79
C LYS A 70 -10.76 -10.18 16.86
N SER A 71 -9.43 -10.00 16.80
CA SER A 71 -8.75 -8.70 16.82
C SER A 71 -8.85 -7.99 15.46
N PHE A 72 -8.84 -8.77 14.37
CA PHE A 72 -8.88 -8.30 12.99
C PHE A 72 -9.93 -9.10 12.20
N PRO A 73 -11.21 -8.69 12.28
CA PRO A 73 -12.29 -9.39 11.61
C PRO A 73 -12.31 -9.16 10.09
N THR A 74 -11.63 -8.11 9.62
CA THR A 74 -11.52 -7.74 8.20
C THR A 74 -10.07 -7.42 7.85
N THR A 75 -9.78 -7.45 6.54
CA THR A 75 -8.48 -7.01 6.01
C THR A 75 -8.22 -5.53 6.33
N ASP A 76 -9.23 -4.67 6.15
CA ASP A 76 -9.10 -3.24 6.43
C ASP A 76 -8.75 -2.98 7.90
N ALA A 77 -9.45 -3.66 8.83
CA ALA A 77 -9.18 -3.53 10.26
C ALA A 77 -7.75 -3.93 10.66
N PHE A 78 -7.12 -4.84 9.89
CA PHE A 78 -5.71 -5.19 10.07
C PHE A 78 -4.80 -4.07 9.57
N TYR A 79 -5.00 -3.60 8.34
CA TYR A 79 -4.15 -2.57 7.74
C TYR A 79 -4.28 -1.20 8.40
N ASP A 80 -5.48 -0.83 8.85
CA ASP A 80 -5.72 0.37 9.66
C ASP A 80 -4.89 0.31 10.94
N TYR A 81 -4.93 -0.83 11.65
CA TYR A 81 -4.14 -1.03 12.86
C TYR A 81 -2.64 -0.99 12.58
N VAL A 82 -2.18 -1.62 11.49
CA VAL A 82 -0.77 -1.59 11.08
C VAL A 82 -0.29 -0.17 10.86
N GLY A 83 -1.07 0.66 10.15
CA GLY A 83 -0.73 2.05 9.82
C GLY A 83 -0.66 2.99 11.04
N GLU A 84 -1.32 2.64 12.15
CA GLU A 84 -1.24 3.37 13.43
C GLU A 84 -0.19 2.77 14.38
N SER A 85 0.25 1.54 14.13
CA SER A 85 1.19 0.84 15.00
C SER A 85 2.64 1.32 14.80
N LYS A 86 3.46 1.11 15.84
CA LYS A 86 4.93 1.24 15.74
C LYS A 86 5.60 0.17 14.84
N HIS A 87 4.82 -0.75 14.27
CA HIS A 87 5.31 -1.89 13.50
C HIS A 87 5.09 -1.74 11.99
N VAL A 88 4.53 -0.61 11.53
CA VAL A 88 4.20 -0.37 10.11
C VAL A 88 5.32 -0.79 9.16
N PHE A 89 6.55 -0.39 9.45
CA PHE A 89 7.71 -0.71 8.63
C PHE A 89 8.01 -2.22 8.53
N MET A 90 8.06 -2.89 9.69
CA MET A 90 8.35 -4.32 9.78
C MET A 90 7.28 -5.13 9.04
N VAL A 91 6.01 -4.76 9.23
CA VAL A 91 4.87 -5.44 8.61
C VAL A 91 4.87 -5.23 7.10
N GLU A 92 5.07 -4.01 6.63
CA GLU A 92 5.13 -3.69 5.20
C GLU A 92 6.28 -4.40 4.50
N SER A 93 7.46 -4.44 5.12
CA SER A 93 8.58 -5.22 4.59
C SER A 93 8.26 -6.71 4.52
N PHE A 94 7.60 -7.27 5.54
CA PHE A 94 7.18 -8.66 5.54
C PHE A 94 6.18 -8.95 4.42
N ILE A 95 5.13 -8.12 4.29
CA ILE A 95 4.06 -8.27 3.30
C ILE A 95 4.62 -8.17 1.89
N ARG A 96 5.48 -7.19 1.62
CA ARG A 96 6.15 -7.04 0.31
C ARG A 96 7.02 -8.24 -0.02
N ASN A 97 7.80 -8.73 0.94
CA ASN A 97 8.67 -9.89 0.71
C ASN A 97 7.84 -11.16 0.46
N LEU A 98 6.75 -11.33 1.20
CA LEU A 98 5.81 -12.44 1.02
C LEU A 98 5.13 -12.37 -0.35
N ALA A 99 4.70 -11.18 -0.77
CA ALA A 99 4.09 -10.92 -2.07
C ALA A 99 4.99 -11.34 -3.23
N LEU A 100 6.22 -10.81 -3.27
CA LEU A 100 7.19 -11.08 -4.33
C LEU A 100 7.61 -12.55 -4.37
N LYS A 101 7.82 -13.17 -3.20
CA LYS A 101 8.12 -14.59 -3.10
C LYS A 101 6.98 -15.44 -3.68
N ARG A 102 5.75 -15.21 -3.26
CA ARG A 102 4.59 -16.00 -3.71
C ARG A 102 4.26 -15.75 -5.19
N TYR A 103 4.44 -14.52 -5.67
CA TYR A 103 4.32 -14.21 -7.10
C TYR A 103 5.31 -15.03 -7.93
N HIS A 104 6.57 -15.07 -7.50
CA HIS A 104 7.58 -15.89 -8.15
C HIS A 104 7.20 -17.38 -8.14
N GLU A 105 6.75 -17.91 -7.00
CA GLU A 105 6.41 -19.33 -6.83
C GLU A 105 5.14 -19.76 -7.57
N GLN A 106 4.17 -18.87 -7.78
CA GLN A 106 2.82 -19.25 -8.23
C GLN A 106 2.41 -18.67 -9.59
N VAL A 107 2.98 -17.53 -10.01
CA VAL A 107 2.54 -16.80 -11.20
C VAL A 107 3.68 -16.66 -12.20
N LYS A 108 4.86 -16.17 -11.79
CA LYS A 108 5.99 -15.92 -12.69
C LYS A 108 6.46 -17.18 -13.42
N GLN A 109 6.33 -18.35 -12.80
CA GLN A 109 6.67 -19.63 -13.44
C GLN A 109 5.70 -20.03 -14.57
N LEU A 110 4.52 -19.41 -14.63
CA LEU A 110 3.49 -19.69 -15.63
C LEU A 110 3.52 -18.68 -16.79
N ASP A 111 4.27 -17.59 -16.64
CA ASP A 111 4.30 -16.47 -17.58
C ASP A 111 5.76 -16.14 -17.93
N GLU A 112 6.20 -16.64 -19.09
CA GLU A 112 7.59 -16.49 -19.59
C GLU A 112 7.87 -15.08 -20.14
N GLY A 113 6.88 -14.18 -20.16
CA GLY A 113 7.02 -12.81 -20.66
C GLY A 113 7.81 -11.90 -19.73
N GLU A 114 8.74 -11.12 -20.29
CA GLU A 114 9.44 -10.05 -19.57
C GLU A 114 8.52 -8.84 -19.26
N ASP A 115 7.37 -8.74 -19.94
CA ASP A 115 6.47 -7.58 -19.95
C ASP A 115 5.36 -7.59 -18.89
N CYS A 116 5.28 -8.63 -18.06
CA CYS A 116 4.26 -8.74 -17.02
C CYS A 116 4.61 -7.86 -15.80
N PHE A 117 3.73 -6.91 -15.48
CA PHE A 117 3.87 -6.02 -14.32
C PHE A 117 3.36 -6.66 -13.02
N VAL A 118 3.93 -6.22 -11.90
CA VAL A 118 3.53 -6.63 -10.55
C VAL A 118 3.21 -5.38 -9.75
N PHE A 119 1.94 -5.22 -9.41
CA PHE A 119 1.47 -4.09 -8.64
C PHE A 119 1.46 -4.41 -7.15
N LEU A 120 2.09 -3.54 -6.37
CA LEU A 120 2.26 -3.68 -4.93
C LEU A 120 1.81 -2.40 -4.22
N ASN A 121 0.80 -2.53 -3.38
CA ASN A 121 0.44 -1.50 -2.41
C ASN A 121 1.61 -1.18 -1.49
N ILE A 122 1.89 0.11 -1.28
CA ILE A 122 2.91 0.55 -0.32
C ILE A 122 2.38 1.66 0.58
N HIS A 123 2.60 1.50 1.88
CA HIS A 123 2.22 2.53 2.84
C HIS A 123 3.18 3.72 2.79
N PRO A 124 2.71 4.98 2.64
CA PRO A 124 3.58 6.15 2.49
C PRO A 124 4.58 6.38 3.62
N GLN A 125 4.30 5.91 4.85
CA GLN A 125 5.24 6.04 5.97
C GLN A 125 6.46 5.12 5.85
N VAL A 126 6.35 3.97 5.18
CA VAL A 126 7.51 3.07 4.93
C VAL A 126 8.57 3.81 4.14
N LEU A 127 8.10 4.61 3.21
CA LEU A 127 8.92 5.39 2.34
C LEU A 127 9.70 6.47 3.16
N ALA A 128 9.18 6.96 4.28
CA ALA A 128 9.84 8.02 5.08
C ALA A 128 10.87 7.48 6.11
N ASP A 129 11.09 6.17 6.22
CA ASP A 129 11.91 5.58 7.29
C ASP A 129 13.42 5.60 6.94
N PRO A 130 14.26 6.32 7.72
CA PRO A 130 15.71 6.33 7.52
C PRO A 130 16.41 5.00 7.83
N ASN A 131 15.74 4.08 8.53
CA ASN A 131 16.24 2.73 8.82
C ASN A 131 15.91 1.72 7.72
N TYR A 132 15.21 2.12 6.65
CA TYR A 132 15.07 1.29 5.46
C TYR A 132 16.45 1.06 4.86
N GLN A 133 17.00 -0.14 5.07
CA GLN A 133 18.24 -0.55 4.44
C GLN A 133 18.00 -0.66 2.94
N ALA A 134 18.47 0.37 2.22
CA ALA A 134 18.53 0.40 0.77
C ALA A 134 19.09 -0.94 0.27
N GLY A 135 18.40 -1.52 -0.72
CA GLY A 135 18.83 -2.78 -1.35
C GLY A 135 18.14 -4.05 -0.85
N THR A 136 17.40 -4.06 0.27
CA THR A 136 16.71 -5.30 0.72
C THR A 136 15.70 -5.80 -0.32
N THR A 137 14.87 -4.89 -0.85
CA THR A 137 13.92 -5.23 -1.92
C THR A 137 14.65 -5.58 -3.22
N MET A 138 15.74 -4.86 -3.56
CA MET A 138 16.53 -5.15 -4.76
C MET A 138 17.19 -6.54 -4.72
N ASN A 139 17.73 -6.94 -3.57
CA ASN A 139 18.29 -8.28 -3.35
C ASN A 139 17.23 -9.36 -3.51
N LEU A 140 16.00 -9.10 -3.05
CA LEU A 140 14.89 -10.04 -3.20
C LEU A 140 14.44 -10.16 -4.66
N LEU A 141 14.32 -9.03 -5.36
CA LEU A 141 14.00 -8.99 -6.78
C LEU A 141 15.06 -9.74 -7.61
N ALA A 142 16.34 -9.50 -7.34
CA ALA A 142 17.45 -10.21 -7.96
C ALA A 142 17.38 -11.72 -7.69
N LYS A 143 17.11 -12.13 -6.45
CA LYS A 143 16.97 -13.55 -6.07
C LYS A 143 15.84 -14.26 -6.83
N HIS A 144 14.77 -13.55 -7.16
CA HIS A 144 13.60 -14.10 -7.86
C HIS A 144 13.59 -13.82 -9.37
N ASN A 145 14.68 -13.26 -9.90
CA ASN A 145 14.81 -12.83 -11.30
C ASN A 145 13.64 -11.93 -11.75
N ILE A 146 13.22 -11.03 -10.87
CA ILE A 146 12.20 -10.01 -11.16
C ILE A 146 12.92 -8.70 -11.42
N SER A 147 12.71 -8.10 -12.58
CA SER A 147 13.29 -6.78 -12.85
C SER A 147 12.54 -5.72 -12.04
N PRO A 148 13.24 -4.76 -11.40
CA PRO A 148 12.59 -3.61 -10.74
C PRO A 148 11.60 -2.88 -11.65
N LYS A 149 11.86 -2.85 -12.96
CA LYS A 149 11.00 -2.24 -13.98
C LYS A 149 9.64 -2.91 -14.16
N GLN A 150 9.51 -4.15 -13.69
CA GLN A 150 8.24 -4.89 -13.64
C GLN A 150 7.42 -4.52 -12.41
N VAL A 151 8.03 -3.98 -11.36
CA VAL A 151 7.33 -3.68 -10.12
C VAL A 151 6.76 -2.27 -10.18
N VAL A 152 5.45 -2.19 -9.97
CA VAL A 152 4.69 -0.94 -9.87
C VAL A 152 4.28 -0.76 -8.42
N LEU A 153 4.73 0.32 -7.79
CA LEU A 153 4.35 0.68 -6.43
C LEU A 153 3.08 1.51 -6.46
N GLU A 154 2.02 1.00 -5.84
CA GLU A 154 0.73 1.66 -5.75
C GLU A 154 0.70 2.54 -4.52
N LEU A 155 0.51 3.84 -4.75
CA LEU A 155 0.39 4.85 -3.74
C LEU A 155 -1.04 5.36 -3.74
N THR A 156 -1.69 5.25 -2.59
CA THR A 156 -2.93 5.99 -2.34
C THR A 156 -2.63 7.48 -2.14
N GLU A 157 -3.68 8.28 -1.97
CA GLU A 157 -3.54 9.70 -1.71
C GLU A 157 -2.64 9.98 -0.50
N LYS A 158 -1.98 11.14 -0.56
CA LYS A 158 -1.08 11.62 0.48
C LYS A 158 -1.79 11.66 1.84
N LYS A 159 -1.31 10.84 2.80
CA LYS A 159 -1.75 10.92 4.20
C LYS A 159 -1.43 12.28 4.82
N ALA A 160 -2.31 12.73 5.71
CA ALA A 160 -2.13 13.96 6.48
C ALA A 160 -0.78 13.95 7.24
N GLY A 161 -0.04 15.06 7.17
CA GLY A 161 1.22 15.25 7.90
C GLY A 161 2.52 15.06 7.10
N ILE A 162 2.50 14.38 5.95
CA ILE A 162 3.62 14.40 5.00
C ILE A 162 3.54 15.70 4.20
N ASN A 163 4.64 16.31 3.76
CA ASN A 163 4.60 17.41 2.79
C ASN A 163 4.91 16.89 1.38
N TYR A 164 4.46 17.60 0.33
CA TYR A 164 4.62 17.10 -1.04
C TYR A 164 6.08 16.97 -1.46
N SER A 165 6.99 17.83 -0.96
CA SER A 165 8.41 17.75 -1.32
C SER A 165 9.09 16.48 -0.79
N GLN A 166 8.76 16.05 0.44
CA GLN A 166 9.23 14.77 0.97
C GLN A 166 8.65 13.59 0.17
N PHE A 167 7.37 13.66 -0.16
CA PHE A 167 6.71 12.60 -0.91
C PHE A 167 7.28 12.44 -2.33
N VAL A 168 7.55 13.53 -3.03
CA VAL A 168 8.18 13.52 -4.36
C VAL A 168 9.60 12.97 -4.31
N LYS A 169 10.47 13.49 -3.44
CA LYS A 169 11.87 13.01 -3.32
C LYS A 169 11.97 11.51 -3.13
N LEU A 170 11.01 11.01 -2.40
CA LEU A 170 10.92 9.64 -2.01
C LEU A 170 10.44 8.73 -3.15
N VAL A 171 9.42 9.17 -3.88
CA VAL A 171 9.01 8.50 -5.11
C VAL A 171 10.15 8.46 -6.12
N GLU A 172 10.89 9.58 -6.27
CA GLU A 172 12.09 9.64 -7.13
C GLU A 172 13.16 8.63 -6.70
N HIS A 173 13.41 8.46 -5.39
CA HIS A 173 14.35 7.46 -4.90
C HIS A 173 14.01 6.02 -5.34
N TYR A 174 12.73 5.68 -5.46
CA TYR A 174 12.32 4.36 -5.99
C TYR A 174 12.39 4.32 -7.53
N ARG A 175 12.07 5.41 -8.22
CA ARG A 175 12.28 5.48 -9.68
C ARG A 175 13.74 5.32 -10.06
N GLU A 176 14.67 5.89 -9.31
CA GLU A 176 16.11 5.73 -9.50
C GLU A 176 16.57 4.26 -9.36
N GLN A 177 15.84 3.46 -8.58
CA GLN A 177 16.05 2.00 -8.46
C GLN A 177 15.37 1.20 -9.58
N GLY A 178 14.62 1.86 -10.46
CA GLY A 178 13.94 1.27 -11.62
C GLY A 178 12.48 0.89 -11.39
N PHE A 179 11.92 1.15 -10.21
CA PHE A 179 10.49 0.93 -9.94
C PHE A 179 9.62 1.90 -10.74
N ARG A 180 8.39 1.47 -11.00
CA ARG A 180 7.31 2.33 -11.53
C ARG A 180 6.32 2.68 -10.42
N ILE A 181 5.51 3.68 -10.66
CA ILE A 181 4.58 4.27 -9.71
C ILE A 181 3.18 4.26 -10.29
N ALA A 182 2.23 3.83 -9.49
CA ALA A 182 0.82 3.99 -9.74
C ALA A 182 0.20 4.89 -8.67
N VAL A 183 -0.70 5.78 -9.08
CA VAL A 183 -1.62 6.45 -8.14
C VAL A 183 -2.91 5.66 -8.10
N ASP A 184 -3.24 5.14 -6.93
CA ASP A 184 -4.46 4.36 -6.69
C ASP A 184 -5.64 5.24 -6.26
N ASP A 185 -6.86 4.74 -6.50
CA ASP A 185 -8.13 5.41 -6.19
C ASP A 185 -8.23 6.86 -6.73
N ALA A 186 -7.78 7.07 -7.97
CA ALA A 186 -7.86 8.39 -8.59
C ALA A 186 -9.32 8.82 -8.79
N GLY A 187 -9.66 10.02 -8.30
CA GLY A 187 -10.94 10.70 -8.53
C GLY A 187 -12.00 10.51 -7.44
N SER A 188 -11.74 9.75 -6.38
CA SER A 188 -12.62 9.68 -5.19
C SER A 188 -12.18 10.58 -4.02
N GLY A 189 -10.91 10.99 -4.00
CA GLY A 189 -10.30 11.78 -2.94
C GLY A 189 -10.02 13.26 -3.29
N TYR A 190 -9.92 14.09 -2.25
CA TYR A 190 -9.74 15.56 -2.35
C TYR A 190 -8.40 15.97 -2.98
N ASN A 191 -7.37 15.12 -2.88
CA ASN A 191 -6.00 15.42 -3.32
C ASN A 191 -5.53 14.59 -4.51
N SER A 192 -6.43 13.86 -5.18
CA SER A 192 -6.10 12.95 -6.29
C SER A 192 -5.39 13.67 -7.44
N LEU A 193 -5.98 14.74 -7.98
CA LEU A 193 -5.38 15.52 -9.09
C LEU A 193 -4.03 16.14 -8.71
N GLN A 194 -3.92 16.67 -7.50
CA GLN A 194 -2.67 17.27 -7.03
C GLN A 194 -1.56 16.20 -6.90
N THR A 195 -1.92 15.00 -6.44
CA THR A 195 -1.01 13.85 -6.37
C THR A 195 -0.53 13.43 -7.76
N LEU A 196 -1.44 13.36 -8.74
CA LEU A 196 -1.07 13.09 -10.14
C LEU A 196 -0.06 14.09 -10.69
N LEU A 197 -0.28 15.39 -10.44
CA LEU A 197 0.60 16.45 -10.91
C LEU A 197 2.00 16.38 -10.27
N TYR A 198 2.08 16.11 -8.97
CA TYR A 198 3.38 16.06 -8.28
C TYR A 198 4.15 14.78 -8.55
N LEU A 199 3.45 13.65 -8.66
CA LEU A 199 4.12 12.37 -8.81
C LEU A 199 4.44 12.04 -10.26
N ASN A 200 3.68 12.54 -11.25
CA ASN A 200 3.83 12.16 -12.66
C ASN A 200 3.95 10.63 -12.83
N PRO A 201 2.93 9.85 -12.39
CA PRO A 201 3.03 8.40 -12.30
C PRO A 201 3.03 7.73 -13.67
N GLU A 202 3.57 6.51 -13.77
CA GLU A 202 3.48 5.71 -14.99
C GLU A 202 2.08 5.09 -15.17
N PHE A 203 1.34 4.93 -14.06
CA PHE A 203 -0.02 4.39 -14.05
C PHE A 203 -0.98 5.20 -13.18
N ILE A 204 -2.24 5.26 -13.60
CA ILE A 204 -3.37 5.80 -12.83
C ILE A 204 -4.40 4.69 -12.72
N LYS A 205 -4.78 4.30 -11.50
CA LYS A 205 -5.91 3.41 -11.28
C LYS A 205 -7.15 4.25 -10.98
N ILE A 206 -8.19 4.12 -11.79
CA ILE A 206 -9.44 4.84 -11.57
C ILE A 206 -10.21 4.16 -10.44
N ASP A 207 -10.64 4.96 -9.45
CA ASP A 207 -11.43 4.46 -8.34
C ASP A 207 -12.71 3.76 -8.84
N LYS A 208 -13.00 2.58 -8.28
CA LYS A 208 -14.17 1.77 -8.67
C LYS A 208 -15.50 2.52 -8.55
N SER A 209 -15.61 3.50 -7.66
CA SER A 209 -16.80 4.34 -7.51
C SER A 209 -17.07 5.20 -8.74
N LEU A 210 -16.04 5.61 -9.49
CA LEU A 210 -16.18 6.33 -10.76
C LEU A 210 -16.56 5.41 -11.92
N ILE A 211 -16.13 4.15 -11.89
CA ILE A 211 -16.48 3.17 -12.93
C ILE A 211 -17.86 2.54 -12.68
N ARG A 212 -18.27 2.37 -11.42
CA ARG A 212 -19.54 1.71 -11.09
C ARG A 212 -20.74 2.50 -11.62
N ASN A 213 -21.57 1.84 -12.42
CA ASN A 213 -22.75 2.41 -13.08
C ASN A 213 -22.41 3.59 -14.02
N ILE A 214 -21.19 3.65 -14.56
CA ILE A 214 -20.74 4.74 -15.45
C ILE A 214 -21.60 4.82 -16.71
N GLU A 215 -22.18 3.72 -17.18
CA GLU A 215 -23.07 3.67 -18.34
C GLU A 215 -24.39 4.45 -18.15
N LYS A 216 -24.75 4.75 -16.90
CA LYS A 216 -26.00 5.46 -16.53
C LYS A 216 -25.77 6.90 -16.09
N ILE A 217 -24.53 7.31 -15.84
CA ILE A 217 -24.20 8.57 -15.17
C ILE A 217 -23.25 9.36 -16.07
N PRO A 218 -23.76 10.28 -16.92
CA PRO A 218 -22.95 11.07 -17.84
C PRO A 218 -21.82 11.85 -17.16
N GLU A 219 -22.03 12.34 -15.94
CA GLU A 219 -21.01 13.08 -15.18
C GLU A 219 -19.78 12.22 -14.87
N LYS A 220 -19.97 10.90 -14.65
CA LYS A 220 -18.85 9.98 -14.46
C LYS A 220 -18.09 9.73 -15.76
N GLN A 221 -18.80 9.66 -16.89
CA GLN A 221 -18.18 9.53 -18.21
C GLN A 221 -17.30 10.75 -18.51
N HIS A 222 -17.83 11.96 -18.36
CA HIS A 222 -17.07 13.19 -18.55
C HIS A 222 -15.84 13.26 -17.63
N LEU A 223 -15.97 12.85 -16.36
CA LEU A 223 -14.83 12.86 -15.45
C LEU A 223 -13.74 11.85 -15.84
N VAL A 224 -14.13 10.64 -16.25
CA VAL A 224 -13.18 9.63 -16.74
C VAL A 224 -12.52 10.07 -18.05
N GLU A 225 -13.25 10.69 -18.97
CA GLU A 225 -12.70 11.28 -20.19
C GLU A 225 -11.62 12.33 -19.89
N LEU A 226 -11.85 13.21 -18.92
CA LEU A 226 -10.85 14.20 -18.48
C LEU A 226 -9.58 13.54 -17.93
N ILE A 227 -9.72 12.44 -17.16
CA ILE A 227 -8.59 11.68 -16.64
C ILE A 227 -7.82 11.01 -17.79
N LEU A 228 -8.52 10.41 -18.75
CA LEU A 228 -7.91 9.80 -19.94
C LEU A 228 -7.15 10.83 -20.78
N ASP A 229 -7.74 12.01 -20.99
CA ASP A 229 -7.10 13.12 -21.70
C ASP A 229 -5.83 13.61 -21.01
N PHE A 230 -5.87 13.74 -19.68
CA PHE A 230 -4.68 14.06 -18.89
C PHE A 230 -3.61 12.98 -19.03
N ALA A 231 -3.98 11.71 -18.90
CA ALA A 231 -3.06 10.59 -18.96
C ALA A 231 -2.36 10.50 -20.33
N ASN A 232 -3.11 10.66 -21.42
CA ASN A 232 -2.59 10.68 -22.78
C ASN A 232 -1.54 11.78 -22.98
N LYS A 233 -1.78 12.98 -22.44
CA LYS A 233 -0.87 14.14 -22.56
C LYS A 233 0.36 14.02 -21.66
N SER A 234 0.29 13.21 -20.61
CA SER A 234 1.38 13.00 -19.63
C SER A 234 2.15 11.68 -19.84
N ALA A 235 1.87 10.95 -20.92
CA ALA A 235 2.44 9.62 -21.20
C ALA A 235 2.19 8.60 -20.06
N THR A 236 1.05 8.74 -19.38
CA THR A 236 0.60 7.88 -18.28
C THR A 236 -0.39 6.85 -18.80
N LYS A 237 -0.35 5.62 -18.28
CA LYS A 237 -1.34 4.59 -18.59
C LYS A 237 -2.48 4.61 -17.58
N VAL A 238 -3.71 4.38 -18.02
CA VAL A 238 -4.88 4.28 -17.16
C VAL A 238 -5.28 2.82 -16.99
N ILE A 239 -5.61 2.44 -15.76
CA ILE A 239 -6.09 1.12 -15.33
C ILE A 239 -7.48 1.29 -14.71
#